data_AF-A0A4Q9I213-F1
#
_entry.id   AF-A0A4Q9I213-F1
#
_cell.length_a   1.000
_cell.length_b   1.000
_cell.length_c   1.000
_cell.angle_alpha   90.00
_cell.angle_beta   90.00
_cell.angle_gamma   90.00
#
_symmetry.space_group_name_H-M   'P 1'
#
loop_
_entity.id
_entity.type
_entity.pdbx_description
1 polymer ?
#
loop_
_entity_poly.entity_id
_entity_poly.type
_entity_poly.pdbx_seq_one_letter_code
_entity_poly.pdbx_strand_id
1 'polypeptide(L)'
;MKALILLFAAFVVFVMPTALVWLLGRRARIPNWMLIVFLLAGWLTVLVGWVLSQRAQPSLFPETSPCYSTRNTPVSQYFPPDSFCRHADGELRTVNGSNAKLVFWTAANTTLATAIGAAFARRRQRV
;
A
#
# COMPACT_ATOMS: atom_id res chain seq x y z
N MET A 1 6.23 4.47 29.02
CA MET A 1 5.65 3.28 28.34
C MET A 1 5.11 3.58 26.93
N LYS A 2 4.20 4.54 26.74
CA LYS A 2 3.67 4.88 25.39
C LYS A 2 4.76 5.20 24.35
N ALA A 3 5.77 5.99 24.72
CA ALA A 3 6.88 6.32 23.82
C ALA A 3 7.72 5.09 23.43
N LEU A 4 7.98 4.17 24.37
CA LEU A 4 8.69 2.91 24.10
C LEU A 4 7.89 2.01 23.14
N ILE A 5 6.57 1.92 23.32
CA ILE A 5 5.69 1.16 22.43
C ILE A 5 5.71 1.76 21.02
N LEU A 6 5.63 3.09 20.89
CA LEU A 6 5.68 3.76 19.60
C LEU A 6 7.03 3.56 18.89
N LEU A 7 8.14 3.67 19.62
CA LEU A 7 9.47 3.42 19.08
C LEU A 7 9.61 1.97 18.61
N PHE A 8 9.12 1.01 19.39
CA PHE A 8 9.14 -0.40 19.01
C PHE A 8 8.28 -0.68 17.79
N ALA A 9 7.06 -0.13 17.75
CA ALA A 9 6.18 -0.25 16.58
C ALA A 9 6.80 0.36 15.33
N ALA A 10 7.39 1.56 15.44
CA ALA A 10 8.09 2.19 14.33
C ALA A 10 9.28 1.35 13.83
N PHE A 11 10.05 0.77 14.76
CA PHE A 11 11.15 -0.12 14.41
C PHE A 11 10.68 -1.36 13.66
N VAL A 12 9.67 -2.06 14.18
CA VAL A 12 9.16 -3.31 13.59
C VAL A 12 8.46 -3.07 12.25
N VAL A 13 7.68 -1.99 12.14
CA VAL A 13 6.86 -1.73 10.95
C VAL A 13 7.68 -1.07 9.85
N PHE A 14 8.56 -0.11 10.17
CA PHE A 14 9.28 0.66 9.16
C PHE A 14 10.73 0.24 8.97
N VAL A 15 11.48 0.16 10.08
CA VAL A 15 12.93 -0.04 10.03
C VAL A 15 13.28 -1.46 9.63
N MET A 16 12.65 -2.45 10.25
CA MET A 16 12.97 -3.86 10.02
C MET A 16 12.69 -4.30 8.57
N PRO A 17 11.53 -4.01 7.95
CA PRO A 17 11.27 -4.44 6.58
C PRO A 17 12.16 -3.71 5.57
N THR A 18 12.38 -2.41 5.77
CA THR A 18 13.25 -1.60 4.91
C THR A 18 14.69 -2.11 4.97
N ALA A 19 15.22 -2.34 6.17
CA ALA A 19 16.56 -2.87 6.35
C ALA A 19 16.71 -4.28 5.77
N LEU A 20 15.71 -5.15 5.95
CA LEU A 20 15.73 -6.51 5.41
C LEU A 20 15.76 -6.49 3.88
N VAL A 21 14.86 -5.73 3.23
CA VAL A 21 14.83 -5.56 1.78
C VAL A 21 16.16 -4.99 1.27
N TRP A 22 16.70 -3.99 1.96
CA TRP A 22 17.97 -3.38 1.58
C TRP A 22 19.14 -4.36 1.67
N LEU A 23 19.26 -5.09 2.78
CA LEU A 23 20.31 -6.08 3.00
C LEU A 23 20.20 -7.25 2.00
N LEU A 24 19.01 -7.79 1.80
CA LEU A 24 18.76 -8.86 0.82
C LEU A 24 19.07 -8.37 -0.61
N GLY A 25 18.67 -7.14 -0.93
CA GLY A 25 18.94 -6.50 -2.21
C GLY A 25 20.43 -6.31 -2.48
N ARG A 26 21.17 -5.81 -1.49
CA ARG A 26 22.62 -5.65 -1.54
C ARG A 26 23.33 -6.99 -1.66
N ARG A 27 22.91 -8.00 -0.88
CA ARG A 27 23.42 -9.39 -0.99
C ARG A 27 23.13 -9.99 -2.37
N ALA A 28 22.02 -9.60 -2.98
CA ALA A 28 21.66 -10.00 -4.34
C ALA A 28 22.40 -9.24 -5.45
N ARG A 29 23.26 -8.26 -5.10
CA ARG A 29 23.94 -7.33 -6.02
C ARG A 29 22.98 -6.50 -6.89
N ILE A 30 21.78 -6.22 -6.37
CA ILE A 30 20.82 -5.35 -7.07
C ILE A 30 21.36 -3.90 -7.05
N PRO A 31 21.28 -3.16 -8.18
CA PRO A 31 21.70 -1.77 -8.22
C PRO A 31 20.98 -0.91 -7.16
N ASN A 32 21.73 -0.04 -6.48
CA ASN A 32 21.17 0.78 -5.39
C ASN A 32 19.96 1.62 -5.84
N TRP A 33 19.98 2.17 -7.06
CA TRP A 33 18.87 2.97 -7.57
C TRP A 33 17.56 2.15 -7.67
N MET A 34 17.64 0.88 -8.09
CA MET A 34 16.47 0.01 -8.16
C MET A 34 15.91 -0.32 -6.78
N LEU A 35 16.80 -0.49 -5.78
CA LEU A 35 16.38 -0.70 -4.39
C LEU A 35 15.69 0.55 -3.82
N ILE A 36 16.19 1.74 -4.12
CA ILE A 36 15.56 3.00 -3.71
C ILE A 36 14.17 3.10 -4.33
N VAL A 37 14.04 2.89 -5.64
CA VAL A 37 12.73 2.96 -6.32
C VAL A 37 11.77 1.91 -5.77
N PHE A 38 12.23 0.67 -5.57
CA PHE A 38 11.42 -0.40 -4.99
C PHE A 38 10.91 -0.04 -3.59
N LEU A 39 11.78 0.49 -2.73
CA LEU A 39 11.40 0.90 -1.37
C LEU A 39 10.42 2.07 -1.39
N LEU A 40 10.67 3.10 -2.21
CA LEU A 40 9.78 4.26 -2.33
C LEU A 40 8.41 3.85 -2.85
N ALA A 41 8.36 3.05 -3.92
CA ALA A 41 7.12 2.57 -4.50
C ALA A 41 6.36 1.65 -3.54
N GLY A 42 7.07 0.72 -2.87
CA GLY A 42 6.47 -0.18 -1.88
C GLY A 42 5.88 0.57 -0.69
N TRP A 43 6.62 1.54 -0.14
CA TRP A 43 6.11 2.40 0.93
C TRP A 43 4.92 3.24 0.49
N LEU A 44 4.96 3.80 -0.72
CA LEU A 44 3.84 4.53 -1.29
C LEU A 44 2.60 3.62 -1.40
N THR A 45 2.73 2.39 -1.88
CA THR A 45 1.63 1.41 -1.94
C THR A 45 1.06 1.11 -0.55
N VAL A 46 1.92 0.90 0.46
CA VAL A 46 1.48 0.63 1.84
C VAL A 46 0.73 1.82 2.42
N LEU A 47 1.26 3.04 2.29
CA LEU A 47 0.65 4.27 2.79
C LEU A 47 -0.69 4.55 2.12
N VAL A 48 -0.75 4.45 0.79
CA VAL A 48 -1.99 4.64 0.03
C VAL A 48 -2.99 3.55 0.42
N GLY A 49 -2.58 2.28 0.43
CA GLY A 49 -3.44 1.16 0.83
C GLY A 49 -4.02 1.33 2.24
N TRP A 50 -3.23 1.82 3.19
CA TRP A 50 -3.65 2.14 4.55
C TRP A 50 -4.68 3.27 4.61
N VAL A 51 -4.47 4.37 3.87
CA VAL A 51 -5.46 5.46 3.81
C VAL A 51 -6.76 4.98 3.17
N LEU A 52 -6.66 4.18 2.10
CA LEU A 52 -7.83 3.64 1.42
C LEU A 52 -8.60 2.64 2.30
N SER A 53 -7.90 1.84 3.12
CA SER A 53 -8.57 0.88 4.02
C SER A 53 -9.35 1.59 5.13
N GLN A 54 -8.85 2.73 5.66
CA GLN A 54 -9.61 3.53 6.62
C GLN A 54 -10.93 4.02 6.02
N ARG A 55 -10.92 4.50 4.76
CA ARG A 55 -12.15 4.96 4.11
C ARG A 55 -13.15 3.84 3.85
N ALA A 56 -12.68 2.62 3.61
CA ALA A 56 -13.51 1.45 3.39
C ALA A 56 -14.21 0.92 4.67
N GLN A 57 -13.82 1.41 5.86
CA GLN A 57 -14.31 0.92 7.15
C GLN A 57 -15.14 1.98 7.90
N PRO A 58 -16.46 2.08 7.64
CA PRO A 58 -17.31 3.09 8.27
C PRO A 58 -17.51 2.87 9.77
N SER A 59 -17.40 1.64 10.27
CA SER A 59 -17.57 1.35 11.70
C SER A 59 -16.34 1.70 12.53
N LEU A 60 -15.14 1.48 12.00
CA LEU A 60 -13.88 1.80 12.68
C LEU A 60 -13.45 3.26 12.46
N PHE A 61 -13.73 3.82 11.28
CA PHE A 61 -13.29 5.16 10.90
C PHE A 61 -14.45 5.98 10.28
N PRO A 62 -15.44 6.36 11.10
CA PRO A 62 -16.65 7.04 10.63
C PRO A 62 -16.36 8.38 9.94
N GLU A 63 -15.41 9.15 10.47
CA GLU A 63 -15.06 10.49 9.96
C GLU A 63 -14.41 10.48 8.57
N THR A 64 -13.73 9.39 8.22
CA THR A 64 -13.03 9.28 6.93
C THR A 64 -13.80 8.46 5.90
N SER A 65 -14.86 7.77 6.31
CA SER A 65 -15.63 6.90 5.43
C SER A 65 -16.82 7.65 4.82
N PRO A 66 -16.88 7.80 3.49
CA PRO A 66 -18.02 8.40 2.80
C PRO A 66 -19.32 7.57 2.94
N CYS A 67 -19.23 6.36 3.51
CA CYS A 67 -20.34 5.43 3.67
C CYS A 67 -20.96 5.49 5.06
N TYR A 68 -20.33 6.21 6.00
CA TYR A 68 -20.83 6.34 7.36
C TYR A 68 -22.14 7.14 7.41
N SER A 69 -22.21 8.26 6.70
CA SER A 69 -23.39 9.14 6.69
C SER A 69 -24.64 8.52 6.05
N THR A 70 -24.46 7.56 5.14
CA THR A 70 -25.56 6.96 4.38
C THR A 70 -26.25 5.81 5.10
N ARG A 71 -25.81 5.44 6.33
CA ARG A 71 -26.32 4.28 7.09
C ARG A 71 -26.22 2.95 6.31
N ASN A 72 -25.48 2.93 5.21
CA ASN A 72 -25.40 1.83 4.28
C ASN A 72 -24.15 0.98 4.52
N THR A 73 -24.30 -0.34 4.33
CA THR A 73 -23.22 -1.30 4.50
C THR A 73 -22.25 -1.22 3.32
N PRO A 74 -20.92 -1.10 3.54
CA PRO A 74 -19.94 -1.23 2.46
C PRO A 74 -20.03 -2.63 1.87
N VAL A 75 -20.05 -2.71 0.55
CA VAL A 75 -20.21 -3.96 -0.20
C VAL A 75 -18.86 -4.69 -0.36
N SER A 76 -17.76 -3.94 -0.42
CA SER A 76 -16.39 -4.50 -0.37
C SER A 76 -15.54 -3.72 0.63
N GLN A 77 -15.03 -4.42 1.66
CA GLN A 77 -14.35 -3.83 2.82
C GLN A 77 -12.84 -4.10 2.87
N TYR A 78 -12.35 -5.09 2.12
CA TYR A 78 -11.04 -5.69 2.42
C TYR A 78 -9.94 -5.49 1.36
N PHE A 79 -10.27 -5.03 0.16
CA PHE A 79 -9.28 -4.87 -0.91
C PHE A 79 -9.26 -3.45 -1.47
N PRO A 80 -8.42 -2.54 -0.94
CA PRO A 80 -8.08 -1.32 -1.65
C PRO A 80 -7.39 -1.68 -2.99
N PRO A 81 -7.67 -0.93 -4.07
CA PRO A 81 -8.40 0.33 -4.07
C PRO A 81 -9.90 0.23 -4.37
N ASP A 82 -10.44 -0.96 -4.62
CA ASP A 82 -11.81 -1.17 -5.12
C ASP A 82 -12.81 -1.48 -4.00
N SER A 83 -13.09 -0.45 -3.17
CA SER A 83 -14.18 -0.47 -2.19
C SER A 83 -15.40 0.32 -2.69
N PHE A 84 -16.59 -0.25 -2.51
CA PHE A 84 -17.86 0.35 -2.95
C PHE A 84 -18.88 0.46 -1.82
N CYS A 85 -19.72 1.49 -1.91
CA CYS A 85 -20.86 1.67 -1.04
C CYS A 85 -22.13 1.79 -1.85
N ARG A 86 -23.11 0.96 -1.47
CA ARG A 86 -24.46 1.03 -2.01
C ARG A 86 -25.13 2.27 -1.42
N HIS A 87 -25.70 3.12 -2.27
CA HIS A 87 -26.46 4.30 -1.85
C HIS A 87 -27.96 3.99 -1.79
N ALA A 88 -28.76 4.93 -1.26
CA ALA A 88 -30.21 4.75 -1.08
C ALA A 88 -30.97 4.57 -2.40
N ASP A 89 -30.40 5.04 -3.50
CA ASP A 89 -30.84 4.85 -4.89
C ASP A 89 -30.47 3.47 -5.46
N GLY A 90 -29.75 2.63 -4.70
CA GLY A 90 -29.30 1.31 -5.13
C GLY A 90 -27.96 1.31 -5.90
N GLU A 91 -27.45 2.49 -6.26
CA GLU A 91 -26.21 2.65 -7.03
C GLU A 91 -24.96 2.34 -6.19
N LEU A 92 -23.95 1.75 -6.83
CA LEU A 92 -22.65 1.48 -6.23
C LEU A 92 -21.70 2.62 -6.54
N ARG A 93 -21.26 3.34 -5.49
CA ARG A 93 -20.30 4.44 -5.63
C ARG A 93 -18.98 4.06 -4.99
N THR A 94 -17.89 4.38 -5.70
CA THR A 94 -16.53 4.14 -5.20
C THR A 94 -16.24 5.00 -3.97
N VAL A 95 -15.62 4.38 -2.97
CA VAL A 95 -15.22 5.03 -1.71
C VAL A 95 -13.93 5.82 -1.87
N ASN A 96 -13.06 5.36 -2.78
CA ASN A 96 -11.67 5.79 -2.88
C ASN A 96 -11.43 6.78 -4.03
N GLY A 97 -12.38 6.93 -4.94
CA GLY A 97 -12.25 7.79 -6.11
C GLY A 97 -11.24 7.26 -7.14
N SER A 98 -11.34 7.75 -8.37
CA SER A 98 -10.48 7.29 -9.49
C SER A 98 -8.99 7.60 -9.26
N ASN A 99 -8.69 8.79 -8.71
CA ASN A 99 -7.30 9.24 -8.54
C ASN A 99 -6.51 8.37 -7.54
N ALA A 100 -7.09 8.03 -6.40
CA ALA A 100 -6.38 7.21 -5.41
C ALA A 100 -6.18 5.76 -5.88
N LYS A 101 -7.15 5.24 -6.65
CA LYS A 101 -7.02 3.95 -7.35
C LYS A 101 -5.85 3.98 -8.34
N LEU A 102 -5.73 5.04 -9.14
CA LEU A 102 -4.63 5.21 -10.07
C LEU A 102 -3.28 5.23 -9.33
N VAL A 103 -3.15 6.03 -8.28
CA VAL A 103 -1.91 6.12 -7.49
C VAL A 103 -1.54 4.77 -6.85
N PHE A 104 -2.50 4.04 -6.32
CA PHE A 104 -2.24 2.72 -5.73
C PHE A 104 -1.70 1.74 -6.77
N TRP A 105 -2.39 1.61 -7.90
CA TRP A 105 -2.00 0.66 -8.94
C TRP A 105 -0.70 1.04 -9.63
N THR A 106 -0.43 2.34 -9.83
CA THR A 106 0.87 2.77 -10.37
C THR A 106 2.00 2.39 -9.41
N ALA A 107 1.87 2.71 -8.12
CA ALA A 107 2.86 2.35 -7.12
C ALA A 107 3.07 0.82 -7.02
N ALA A 108 1.99 0.05 -7.01
CA ALA A 108 2.05 -1.42 -6.96
C ALA A 108 2.74 -2.00 -8.21
N ASN A 109 2.38 -1.52 -9.39
CA ASN A 109 2.98 -1.98 -10.65
C ASN A 109 4.45 -1.55 -10.77
N THR A 110 4.83 -0.35 -10.31
CA THR A 110 6.23 0.07 -10.26
C THR A 110 7.04 -0.83 -9.33
N THR A 111 6.49 -1.20 -8.18
CA THR A 111 7.12 -2.15 -7.24
C THR A 111 7.33 -3.53 -7.90
N LEU A 112 6.31 -4.04 -8.59
CA LEU A 112 6.41 -5.31 -9.31
C LEU A 112 7.42 -5.25 -10.46
N ALA A 113 7.36 -4.20 -11.28
CA ALA A 113 8.26 -4.01 -12.43
C ALA A 113 9.72 -3.89 -12.00
N THR A 114 10.00 -3.20 -10.89
CA THR A 114 11.36 -3.10 -10.35
C THR A 114 11.87 -4.44 -9.82
N ALA A 115 11.03 -5.25 -9.16
CA ALA A 115 11.40 -6.61 -8.76
C ALA A 115 11.73 -7.50 -9.96
N ILE A 116 10.89 -7.46 -11.00
CA ILE A 116 11.11 -8.20 -12.26
C ILE A 116 12.41 -7.73 -12.94
N GLY A 117 12.59 -6.42 -13.09
CA GLY A 117 13.79 -5.82 -13.68
C GLY A 117 15.06 -6.20 -12.92
N ALA A 118 15.00 -6.22 -11.58
CA ALA A 118 16.12 -6.66 -10.73
C ALA A 118 16.45 -8.14 -10.96
N ALA A 119 15.43 -9.00 -11.12
CA ALA A 119 15.63 -10.41 -11.45
C ALA A 119 16.30 -10.60 -12.83
N PHE A 120 15.86 -9.84 -13.84
CA PHE A 120 16.47 -9.88 -15.19
C PHE A 120 17.91 -9.35 -15.19
N ALA A 121 18.18 -8.22 -14.54
CA ALA A 121 19.52 -7.66 -14.42
C ALA A 121 20.49 -8.67 -13.77
N ARG A 122 20.02 -9.36 -12.72
CA ARG A 122 20.81 -10.39 -12.05
C ARG A 122 21.07 -11.63 -12.92
N ARG A 123 20.10 -12.05 -13.74
CA ARG A 123 20.31 -13.13 -14.71
C ARG A 123 21.38 -12.76 -15.73
N ARG A 124 21.37 -11.53 -16.26
CA ARG A 124 22.38 -11.04 -17.22
C ARG A 124 23.79 -10.95 -16.64
N GLN A 125 23.95 -10.76 -15.33
CA GLN A 125 25.27 -10.76 -14.67
C GLN A 125 25.84 -12.14 -14.40
N ARG A 126 25.04 -13.21 -14.55
CA ARG A 126 25.46 -14.61 -14.32
C ARG A 126 25.76 -15.36 -15.62
N VAL A 127 25.37 -14.80 -16.77
CA VAL A 127 25.72 -15.27 -18.11
C VAL A 127 26.99 -14.55 -18.52
#